data_AF-A0A2E9LPZ1-F1
#
_entry.id   AF-A0A2E9LPZ1-F1
#
_cell.length_a   1.000
_cell.length_b   1.000
_cell.length_c   1.000
_cell.angle_alpha   90.00
_cell.angle_beta   90.00
_cell.angle_gamma   90.00
#
_symmetry.space_group_name_H-M   'P 1'
#
loop_
_entity.id
_entity.type
_entity.pdbx_description
1 polymer ?
#
loop_
_entity_poly.entity_id
_entity_poly.type
_entity_poly.pdbx_seq_one_letter_code
_entity_poly.pdbx_strand_id
1 'polypeptide(L)' 'MTSQQQPSRDEFNRLAELLGVQGEPDYMDELYNQVRGVFMMGESIKAIDVTGAEPDMAFIPPID' A
#
# COMPACT_ATOMS: atom_id res chain seq x y z
N MET A 1 -15.55 -0.07 11.79
CA MET A 1 -14.48 0.85 11.37
C MET A 1 -13.21 0.03 11.26
N THR A 2 -12.86 -0.36 10.04
CA THR A 2 -11.61 -1.10 9.81
C THR A 2 -10.52 -0.04 9.67
N SER A 3 -9.93 0.35 10.81
CA SER A 3 -8.65 1.05 10.80
C SER A 3 -7.71 0.19 9.96
N GLN A 4 -7.10 0.76 8.91
CA GLN A 4 -6.01 0.05 8.27
C GLN A 4 -4.88 0.01 9.29
N GLN A 5 -4.78 -1.12 9.99
CA GLN A 5 -3.69 -1.36 10.91
C GLN A 5 -2.42 -1.28 10.07
N GLN A 6 -1.52 -0.37 10.44
CA GLN A 6 -0.22 -0.27 9.79
C GLN A 6 0.40 -1.66 9.78
N PRO A 7 0.97 -2.12 8.65
CA PRO A 7 1.50 -3.47 8.57
C PRO A 7 2.54 -3.65 9.67
N SER A 8 2.46 -4.79 10.35
CA SER A 8 3.54 -5.17 11.27
C SER A 8 4.82 -5.43 10.47
N ARG A 9 5.98 -5.49 11.14
CA ARG A 9 7.23 -5.75 10.43
C ARG A 9 7.22 -7.11 9.73
N ASP A 10 6.61 -8.12 10.33
CA ASP A 10 6.50 -9.46 9.74
C ASP A 10 5.61 -9.46 8.51
N GLU A 11 4.50 -8.71 8.55
CA GLU A 11 3.61 -8.53 7.39
C GLU A 11 4.31 -7.82 6.24
N PHE A 12 5.07 -6.77 6.55
CA PHE A 12 5.90 -6.07 5.58
C PHE A 12 6.93 -7.03 4.93
N ASN A 13 7.66 -7.81 5.74
CA ASN A 13 8.66 -8.74 5.23
C ASN A 13 8.02 -9.78 4.29
N ARG A 14 6.86 -10.32 4.67
CA ARG A 14 6.10 -11.26 3.83
C ARG A 14 5.66 -10.63 2.50
N LEU A 15 5.19 -9.39 2.52
CA LEU A 15 4.79 -8.67 1.31
C LEU A 15 6.00 -8.37 0.41
N ALA A 16 7.12 -7.95 0.99
CA ALA A 16 8.36 -7.72 0.25
C ALA A 16 8.83 -8.99 -0.46
N GLU A 17 8.79 -10.15 0.23
CA GLU A 17 9.12 -11.45 -0.35
C GLU A 17 8.19 -11.82 -1.51
N LEU A 18 6.87 -11.69 -1.32
CA LEU A 18 5.86 -11.99 -2.35
C LEU A 18 6.04 -11.13 -3.62
N LEU A 19 6.52 -9.90 -3.46
CA LEU A 19 6.76 -8.97 -4.55
C LEU A 19 8.20 -9.05 -5.11
N GLY A 20 9.04 -9.94 -4.57
CA GLY A 20 10.43 -10.08 -4.98
C GLY A 20 11.31 -8.88 -4.64
N VAL A 21 10.89 -8.04 -3.70
CA VAL A 21 11.65 -6.87 -3.23
C VAL A 21 12.73 -7.33 -2.27
N GLN A 22 13.99 -7.04 -2.61
CA GLN A 22 15.16 -7.37 -1.81
C GLN A 22 16.08 -6.15 -1.70
N GLY A 23 16.84 -6.07 -0.63
CA GLY A 23 17.82 -5.01 -0.41
C GLY A 23 18.58 -5.18 0.90
N GLU A 24 19.56 -4.31 1.13
CA GLU A 24 20.33 -4.29 2.37
C GLU A 24 19.42 -4.01 3.59
N PRO A 25 19.77 -4.50 4.81
CA PRO A 25 18.93 -4.33 6.00
C PRO A 25 18.51 -2.89 6.26
N ASP A 26 19.44 -1.93 6.16
CA ASP A 26 19.17 -0.50 6.38
C ASP A 26 18.15 0.06 5.38
N TYR A 27 18.23 -0.38 4.12
CA TYR A 27 17.26 0.00 3.09
C TYR A 27 15.88 -0.59 3.39
N MET A 28 15.81 -1.85 3.81
CA MET A 28 14.54 -2.49 4.16
C MET A 28 13.88 -1.86 5.39
N ASP A 29 14.67 -1.34 6.33
CA ASP A 29 14.18 -0.57 7.47
C ASP A 29 13.61 0.79 7.06
N GLU A 30 14.28 1.51 6.18
CA GLU A 30 13.76 2.75 5.61
C GLU A 30 12.46 2.50 4.83
N LEU A 31 12.44 1.48 3.97
CA LEU A 31 11.28 1.12 3.16
C LEU A 31 10.07 0.76 4.05
N TYR A 32 10.28 0.01 5.14
CA TYR A 32 9.23 -0.29 6.10
C TYR A 32 8.61 0.99 6.70
N ASN A 33 9.43 1.97 7.07
CA ASN A 33 8.94 3.24 7.60
C ASN A 33 8.15 4.03 6.55
N GLN A 34 8.60 4.06 5.30
CA GLN A 34 7.90 4.71 4.20
C GLN A 34 6.54 4.07 3.93
N VAL A 35 6.47 2.73 3.89
CA VAL A 35 5.21 1.99 3.71
C VAL A 35 4.21 2.34 4.82
N ARG A 36 4.65 2.36 6.07
CA ARG A 36 3.77 2.79 7.19
C ARG A 36 3.27 4.22 7.03
N GLY A 37 4.10 5.11 6.49
CA GLY A 37 3.72 6.48 6.10
C GLY A 37 2.54 6.51 5.13
N VAL A 38 2.58 5.68 4.09
CA VAL A 38 1.50 5.58 3.07
C VAL A 38 0.20 5.08 3.69
N PHE A 39 0.25 4.06 4.55
CA PHE A 39 -0.94 3.54 5.24
C PHE A 39 -1.62 4.60 6.12
N MET A 40 -0.85 5.50 6.75
CA MET A 40 -1.42 6.62 7.51
C MET A 40 -2.19 7.60 6.61
N MET A 41 -1.73 7.83 5.38
CA MET A 41 -2.45 8.68 4.42
C MET A 41 -3.72 8.00 3.87
N GLY A 42 -3.79 6.67 3.89
CA GLY A 42 -4.95 5.91 3.41
C GLY A 42 -6.26 6.25 4.14
N GLU A 43 -6.20 6.60 5.43
CA GLU A 43 -7.39 7.02 6.17
C GLU A 43 -7.98 8.34 5.62
N SER A 44 -7.15 9.26 5.14
CA SER A 44 -7.61 10.49 4.48
C SER A 44 -8.35 10.21 3.18
N ILE A 45 -7.91 9.19 2.42
CA ILE A 45 -8.57 8.77 1.17
C ILE A 45 -9.93 8.13 1.47
N LYS A 46 -10.04 7.30 2.50
CA LYS A 46 -11.32 6.69 2.92
C LYS A 46 -12.36 7.72 3.36
N ALA A 47 -11.91 8.86 3.86
CA ALA A 47 -12.79 9.95 4.29
C ALA A 47 -13.40 10.73 3.11
N ILE A 48 -12.94 10.49 1.89
CA ILE A 48 -13.52 11.11 0.69
C ILE A 48 -14.90 10.50 0.45
N ASP A 49 -15.92 11.35 0.42
CA ASP A 49 -17.26 10.94 0.02
C ASP A 49 -17.27 10.67 -1.50
N VAL A 50 -17.50 9.40 -1.84
CA VAL A 50 -17.60 8.91 -3.22
C VAL A 50 -19.02 8.44 -3.53
N THR A 51 -20.02 8.86 -2.75
CA THR A 51 -21.42 8.45 -2.95
C THR A 51 -21.91 8.88 -4.33
N GLY A 52 -22.28 7.91 -5.15
CA GLY A 52 -22.75 8.14 -6.53
C GLY A 52 -21.64 8.36 -7.56
N ALA A 53 -20.36 8.29 -7.17
CA ALA A 53 -19.25 8.26 -8.11
C ALA A 53 -18.99 6.83 -8.60
N GLU A 54 -18.91 6.64 -9.91
CA GLU A 54 -18.42 5.40 -10.50
C GLU A 54 -16.88 5.42 -10.53
N PRO A 55 -16.20 4.31 -10.19
CA PRO A 55 -14.75 4.20 -10.36
C PRO A 55 -14.39 4.38 -11.84
N ASP A 56 -13.40 5.22 -12.12
CA ASP A 56 -12.84 5.29 -13.47
C ASP A 56 -12.04 4.01 -13.75
N MET A 57 -12.68 3.07 -14.43
CA MET A 57 -12.09 1.81 -14.85
C MET A 57 -11.25 2.06 -16.10
N ALA A 58 -10.05 2.62 -15.95
CA ALA A 58 -9.06 2.64 -17.02
C ALA A 58 -8.61 1.19 -17.30
N PHE A 59 -9.41 0.45 -18.05
CA PHE A 59 -9.05 -0.87 -18.58
C PHE A 59 -8.03 -0.62 -19.70
N ILE A 60 -6.75 -0.51 -19.35
CA ILE A 60 -5.67 -0.50 -20.33
C ILE A 60 -5.37 -1.99 -20.60
N PRO A 61 -5.88 -2.59 -21.70
CA PRO A 61 -5.46 -3.93 -22.05
C PRO A 61 -3.94 -3.93 -22.28
N PRO A 62 -3.23 -5.00 -21.90
CA PRO A 62 -1.82 -5.14 -22.26
C PRO A 62 -1.70 -5.00 -23.77
N ILE A 63 -0.77 -4.16 -24.21
CA ILE A 63 -0.42 -4.03 -25.62
C ILE A 63 0.41 -5.27 -25.97
N ASP A 64 -0.01 -6.03 -26.99
CA ASP A 64 0.72 -7.17 -27.55
C ASP A 64 2.16 -6.79 -27.98
#